data_AF-A0AAW7LH91-F1
#
_entry.id   AF-A0AAW7LH91-F1
#
_cell.length_a   1.000
_cell.length_b   1.000
_cell.length_c   1.000
_cell.angle_alpha   90.00
_cell.angle_beta   90.00
_cell.angle_gamma   90.00
#
_symmetry.space_group_name_H-M   'P 1'
#
loop_
_entity.id
_entity.type
_entity.pdbx_description
1 polymer ?
#
loop_
_entity_poly.entity_id
_entity_poly.type
_entity_poly.pdbx_seq_one_letter_code
_entity_poly.pdbx_strand_id
1 'polypeptide(L)' 'MKKLIVLLSITLLLNANAAYADECTLNIDANEMMQFSTKTLSAPKSCKQVTVKLRAC' A
#
# COMPACT_ATOMS: atom_id res chain seq x y z
N MET A 1 15.68 17.19 34.10
CA MET A 1 15.32 17.58 32.71
C MET A 1 15.69 16.54 31.64
N LYS A 2 16.65 15.62 31.89
CA LYS A 2 17.01 14.55 30.91
C LYS A 2 15.87 13.53 30.66
N LYS A 3 15.06 13.22 31.68
CA LYS A 3 13.94 12.27 31.58
C LYS A 3 12.76 12.76 30.73
N LEU A 4 12.59 14.08 30.61
CA LEU A 4 11.51 14.67 29.81
C LEU A 4 11.81 14.62 28.31
N ILE A 5 13.09 14.70 27.93
CA ILE A 5 13.56 14.61 26.54
C ILE A 5 13.38 13.20 25.99
N VAL A 6 13.61 12.17 26.82
CA VAL A 6 13.40 10.76 26.44
C VAL A 6 11.92 10.46 26.26
N LEU A 7 11.04 10.99 27.10
CA LEU A 7 9.60 10.71 27.00
C LEU A 7 8.97 11.30 25.72
N LEU A 8 9.48 12.44 25.24
CA LEU A 8 8.98 13.11 24.04
C LEU A 8 9.43 12.44 22.73
N SER A 9 10.50 11.64 22.76
CA SER A 9 11.01 10.93 21.58
C SER A 9 10.33 9.57 21.35
N ILE A 10 9.73 8.96 22.39
CA ILE A 10 9.01 7.68 22.26
C ILE A 10 7.63 7.85 21.60
N THR A 11 6.93 8.97 21.82
CA THR A 11 5.56 9.19 21.30
C THR A 11 5.50 9.44 19.80
N LEU A 12 6.62 9.86 19.18
CA LEU A 12 6.68 10.12 17.74
C LEU A 12 6.72 8.83 16.90
N LEU A 13 7.20 7.72 17.46
CA LEU A 13 7.36 6.44 16.76
C LEU A 13 6.07 5.61 16.68
N LEU A 14 5.06 5.91 17.50
CA LEU A 14 3.76 5.21 17.48
C LEU A 14 2.79 5.76 16.41
N ASN A 15 3.14 6.87 15.76
CA ASN A 15 2.36 7.49 14.68
C ASN A 15 2.91 7.14 13.29
N ALA A 16 3.62 6.03 13.15
CA ALA A 16 3.79 5.37 11.86
C ALA A 16 2.43 4.79 11.44
N ASN A 17 1.51 5.71 11.15
CA ASN A 17 0.21 5.44 10.60
C ASN A 17 0.40 4.44 9.48
N ALA A 18 -0.21 3.27 9.65
CA ALA A 18 -0.43 2.33 8.59
C ALA A 18 -0.87 3.13 7.38
N ALA A 19 -0.01 3.23 6.37
CA ALA A 19 -0.44 3.68 5.08
C ALA A 19 -1.51 2.67 4.68
N TYR A 20 -2.78 3.08 4.76
CA TYR A 20 -3.91 2.29 4.31
C TYR A 20 -3.83 2.22 2.77
N ALA A 21 -2.84 1.49 2.27
CA ALA A 21 -2.89 0.94 0.94
C ALA A 21 -4.09 0.00 0.97
N ASP A 22 -5.09 0.32 0.14
CA ASP A 22 -6.23 -0.56 -0.08
C ASP A 22 -5.70 -1.88 -0.67
N GLU A 23 -5.43 -2.83 0.22
CA GLU A 23 -4.81 -4.12 -0.09
C GLU A 23 -5.64 -4.98 -1.05
N CYS A 24 -6.92 -4.61 -1.22
CA CYS A 24 -7.85 -5.27 -2.12
C CYS A 24 -7.97 -4.52 -3.47
N THR A 25 -7.28 -3.39 -3.63
CA THR A 25 -7.12 -2.74 -4.94
C THR A 25 -5.81 -3.19 -5.59
N LEU A 26 -5.92 -3.83 -6.75
CA LEU A 26 -4.79 -4.29 -7.55
C LEU A 26 -4.63 -3.38 -8.77
N ASN A 27 -3.43 -2.85 -8.98
CA ASN A 27 -3.11 -2.00 -10.12
C ASN A 27 -2.39 -2.82 -11.21
N ILE A 28 -2.80 -2.61 -12.46
CA ILE A 28 -2.14 -3.16 -13.64
C ILE A 28 -2.09 -2.09 -14.72
N ASP A 29 -0.99 -2.06 -15.47
CA ASP A 29 -0.77 -1.10 -16.54
C ASP A 29 -0.68 -1.83 -17.87
N ALA A 30 -1.27 -1.29 -18.93
CA ALA A 30 -1.11 -1.74 -20.30
C ALA A 30 -0.33 -0.71 -21.10
N ASN A 31 0.53 -1.16 -22.01
CA ASN A 31 1.31 -0.30 -22.90
C ASN A 31 1.06 -0.61 -24.39
N GLU A 32 1.52 0.30 -25.24
CA GLU A 32 1.44 0.22 -26.71
C GLU A 32 2.18 -0.97 -27.33
N MET A 33 3.02 -1.66 -26.56
CA MET A 33 3.67 -2.91 -26.96
C MET A 33 2.79 -4.14 -26.70
N MET A 34 1.51 -3.94 -26.37
CA MET A 34 0.56 -4.99 -25.99
C MET A 34 1.04 -5.82 -24.79
N GLN A 35 1.67 -5.17 -23.81
CA GLN A 35 2.16 -5.83 -22.59
C GLN A 35 1.50 -5.24 -21.36
N PHE A 36 1.20 -6.12 -20.40
CA PHE A 36 0.81 -5.71 -19.06
C PHE A 36 2.05 -5.59 -18.15
N SER A 37 1.99 -4.71 -17.16
CA SER A 37 3.08 -4.49 -16.20
C SER A 37 3.39 -5.70 -15.30
N THR A 38 2.43 -6.61 -15.12
CA THR A 38 2.64 -7.90 -14.45
C THR A 38 1.87 -9.01 -15.17
N LYS A 39 2.36 -10.25 -15.03
CA LYS A 39 1.73 -11.45 -15.57
C LYS A 39 0.79 -12.13 -14.56
N THR A 40 0.92 -11.78 -13.28
CA THR A 40 0.14 -12.37 -12.19
C THR A 40 -0.31 -11.31 -11.20
N LEU A 41 -1.53 -11.48 -10.69
CA LEU A 41 -2.13 -10.66 -9.65
C LEU A 41 -2.54 -11.58 -8.49
N SER A 42 -2.24 -11.17 -7.26
CA SER A 42 -2.56 -11.92 -6.05
C SER A 42 -3.37 -11.06 -5.11
N ALA A 43 -4.57 -11.53 -4.77
CA ALA A 43 -5.42 -10.89 -3.77
C ALA A 43 -5.25 -11.57 -2.40
N PRO A 44 -5.18 -10.80 -1.30
CA PRO A 44 -5.25 -11.35 0.05
C PRO A 44 -6.56 -12.12 0.29
N LYS A 45 -6.48 -13.23 1.05
CA LYS A 45 -7.68 -14.02 1.42
C LYS A 45 -8.68 -13.27 2.30
N SER A 46 -8.24 -12.19 2.95
CA SER A 46 -9.08 -11.30 3.76
C SER A 46 -10.05 -10.47 2.92
N CYS A 47 -9.75 -10.27 1.63
CA CYS A 47 -10.54 -9.43 0.73
C CYS A 47 -11.86 -10.11 0.35
N LYS A 48 -12.99 -9.53 0.78
CA LYS A 48 -14.33 -9.95 0.35
C LYS A 48 -14.64 -9.54 -1.10
N GLN A 49 -14.06 -8.42 -1.52
CA GLN A 49 -14.16 -7.88 -2.86
C GLN A 49 -12.79 -7.36 -3.26
N VAL A 50 -12.41 -7.54 -4.53
CA VAL A 50 -11.15 -7.08 -5.10
C VAL A 50 -11.47 -6.10 -6.23
N THR A 51 -10.81 -4.95 -6.23
CA THR A 51 -10.92 -3.94 -7.28
C THR A 51 -9.67 -4.00 -8.14
N VAL A 52 -9.81 -4.18 -9.46
CA VAL A 52 -8.67 -4.10 -10.38
C VAL A 52 -8.72 -2.77 -11.12
N LYS A 53 -7.67 -1.96 -10.96
CA LYS A 53 -7.49 -0.68 -11.65
C LYS A 53 -6.52 -0.86 -12.80
N LEU A 54 -7.05 -0.82 -14.02
CA LEU A 54 -6.26 -0.78 -15.24
C LEU A 54 -5.92 0.67 -15.59
N ARG A 55 -4.64 0.95 -15.86
CA ARG A 55 -4.23 2.17 -16.55
C ARG A 55 -3.74 1.77 -17.95
N ALA A 56 -4.32 2.38 -18.97
CA ALA A 56 -3.81 2.31 -20.33
C ALA A 56 -3.22 3.67 -20.67
N CYS A 57 -1.99 3.68 -21.16
CA CYS A 57 -1.33 4.86 -21.72
C CYS A 57 -1.35 4.77 -23.23
#